data_AF-A0A382DDC2-F1
#
_entry.id   AF-A0A382DDC2-F1
#
_cell.length_a   1.000
_cell.length_b   1.000
_cell.length_c   1.000
_cell.angle_alpha   90.00
_cell.angle_beta   90.00
_cell.angle_gamma   90.00
#
_symmetry.space_group_name_H-M   'P 1'
#
loop_
_entity.id
_entity.type
_entity.pdbx_description
1 polymer ?
#
loop_
_entity_poly.entity_id
_entity_poly.type
_entity_poly.pdbx_seq_one_letter_code
_entity_poly.pdbx_strand_id
1 'polypeptide(L)'
;MSDQSAKENYAGVWDTGLGFGKKSALIVIDLLQGYTTEGSDLYAPGVVECITQMPDILALARSKGVPIIHTRVLYTAPNLEDGGVWIKKAPVLKDLVLGNPYAEFCEGVEPQEGEVVIVKQYASAFFGTSLVATLNGMGVD
;
A
#
# COMPACT_ATOMS: atom_id res chain seq x y z
N MET A 1 -2.14 -35.02 22.21
CA MET A 1 -2.81 -33.84 21.64
C MET A 1 -2.93 -34.11 20.15
N SER A 2 -4.12 -34.08 19.57
CA SER A 2 -4.31 -34.44 18.16
C SER A 2 -3.60 -33.44 17.25
N ASP A 3 -2.78 -33.94 16.32
CA ASP A 3 -2.19 -33.19 15.20
C ASP A 3 -3.28 -32.77 14.20
N GLN A 4 -4.19 -31.90 14.63
CA GLN A 4 -5.17 -31.32 13.74
C GLN A 4 -4.49 -30.20 12.95
N SER A 5 -4.53 -30.28 11.63
CA SER A 5 -3.88 -29.30 10.76
C SER A 5 -4.53 -27.92 10.91
N ALA A 6 -3.77 -26.85 10.66
CA ALA A 6 -4.32 -25.49 10.62
C ALA A 6 -5.50 -25.39 9.64
N LYS A 7 -5.49 -26.17 8.54
CA LYS A 7 -6.59 -26.19 7.58
C LYS A 7 -7.88 -26.79 8.17
N GLU A 8 -7.77 -27.90 8.90
CA GLU A 8 -8.92 -28.54 9.56
C GLU A 8 -9.49 -27.70 10.69
N ASN A 9 -8.64 -26.97 11.43
CA ASN A 9 -9.08 -26.08 12.50
C ASN A 9 -9.89 -24.88 11.98
N TYR A 10 -9.61 -24.42 10.75
CA TYR A 10 -10.27 -23.24 10.17
C TYR A 10 -11.46 -23.59 9.25
N ALA A 11 -11.69 -24.87 8.95
CA ALA A 11 -12.77 -25.30 8.07
C ALA A 11 -14.14 -24.90 8.64
N GLY A 12 -14.94 -24.19 7.84
CA GLY A 12 -16.28 -23.71 8.20
C GLY A 12 -16.32 -22.48 9.10
N VAL A 13 -15.17 -21.92 9.51
CA VAL A 13 -15.12 -20.79 10.46
C VAL A 13 -15.09 -19.43 9.74
N TRP A 14 -14.36 -19.33 8.62
CA TRP A 14 -14.15 -18.07 7.89
C TRP A 14 -14.49 -18.18 6.39
N ASP A 15 -15.30 -19.17 6.02
CA ASP A 15 -15.58 -19.53 4.62
C ASP A 15 -16.71 -18.68 3.99
N THR A 16 -17.20 -17.65 4.68
CA THR A 16 -18.27 -16.78 4.18
C THR A 16 -17.71 -15.56 3.44
N GLY A 17 -18.41 -15.13 2.38
CA GLY A 17 -18.06 -13.92 1.65
C GLY A 17 -18.67 -12.67 2.30
N LEU A 18 -17.89 -11.59 2.39
CA LEU A 18 -18.38 -10.29 2.84
C LEU A 18 -19.36 -9.65 1.84
N GLY A 19 -19.20 -9.94 0.55
CA GLY A 19 -19.91 -9.27 -0.54
C GLY A 19 -19.30 -7.90 -0.88
N PHE A 20 -19.86 -7.24 -1.90
CA PHE A 20 -19.48 -5.89 -2.28
C PHE A 20 -20.47 -4.86 -1.74
N GLY A 21 -19.96 -3.67 -1.42
CA GLY A 21 -20.76 -2.47 -1.19
C GLY A 21 -21.35 -1.88 -2.48
N LYS A 22 -21.72 -0.61 -2.41
CA LYS A 22 -22.28 0.18 -3.51
C LYS A 22 -21.28 1.14 -4.14
N LYS A 23 -20.25 1.57 -3.40
CA LYS A 23 -19.29 2.58 -3.85
C LYS A 23 -17.87 2.19 -3.48
N SER A 24 -17.12 1.73 -4.48
CA SER A 24 -15.73 1.32 -4.31
C SER A 24 -14.75 2.50 -4.42
N ALA A 25 -13.57 2.32 -3.82
CA ALA A 25 -12.36 3.07 -4.12
C ALA A 25 -11.19 2.09 -4.28
N LEU A 26 -10.20 2.48 -5.08
CA LEU A 26 -8.95 1.74 -5.24
C LEU A 26 -7.87 2.39 -4.36
N ILE A 27 -7.33 1.62 -3.42
CA ILE A 27 -6.20 2.05 -2.59
C ILE A 27 -4.95 1.33 -3.08
N VAL A 28 -3.99 2.07 -3.61
CA VAL A 28 -2.72 1.55 -4.14
C VAL A 28 -1.64 1.72 -3.09
N ILE A 29 -1.18 0.61 -2.52
CA ILE A 29 -0.28 0.61 -1.37
C ILE A 29 1.17 0.57 -1.84
N ASP A 30 1.88 1.68 -1.67
CA ASP A 30 3.35 1.77 -1.68
C ASP A 30 4.04 1.05 -2.86
N LEU A 31 3.53 1.21 -4.09
CA LEU A 31 4.20 0.71 -5.30
C LEU A 31 5.43 1.59 -5.64
N LEU A 32 6.44 1.52 -4.77
CA LEU A 32 7.66 2.32 -4.80
C LEU A 32 8.85 1.50 -5.32
N GLN A 33 9.82 2.15 -5.96
CA GLN A 33 10.94 1.48 -6.62
C GLN A 33 11.82 0.68 -5.67
N GLY A 34 11.83 1.01 -4.38
CA GLY A 34 12.54 0.22 -3.36
C GLY A 34 12.09 -1.24 -3.32
N TYR A 35 10.82 -1.52 -3.65
CA TYR A 35 10.27 -2.87 -3.67
C TYR A 35 10.57 -3.66 -4.95
N THR A 36 11.07 -2.99 -6.00
CA THR A 36 11.30 -3.60 -7.33
C THR A 36 12.72 -3.48 -7.84
N THR A 37 13.56 -2.69 -7.16
CA THR A 37 14.97 -2.57 -7.50
C THR A 37 15.76 -3.73 -6.90
N GLU A 38 16.35 -4.58 -7.74
CA GLU A 38 17.24 -5.64 -7.29
C GLU A 38 18.41 -5.06 -6.48
N GLY A 39 18.70 -5.68 -5.33
CA GLY A 39 19.72 -5.20 -4.39
C GLY A 39 19.23 -4.17 -3.36
N SER A 40 18.00 -3.69 -3.46
CA SER A 40 17.32 -3.00 -2.37
C SER A 40 16.99 -3.97 -1.23
N ASP A 41 17.19 -3.55 0.01
CA ASP A 41 16.77 -4.32 1.20
C ASP A 41 15.23 -4.52 1.27
N LEU A 42 14.48 -3.72 0.51
CA LEU A 42 13.02 -3.81 0.39
C LEU A 42 12.56 -4.68 -0.79
N TYR A 43 13.48 -5.20 -1.60
CA TYR A 43 13.13 -5.93 -2.83
C TYR A 43 12.14 -7.07 -2.56
N ALA A 44 11.03 -7.06 -3.28
CA ALA A 44 9.92 -7.98 -3.12
C ALA A 44 9.47 -8.51 -4.49
N PRO A 45 9.82 -9.76 -4.86
CA PRO A 45 9.46 -10.34 -6.17
C PRO A 45 7.97 -10.28 -6.48
N GLY A 46 7.11 -10.47 -5.48
CA GLY A 46 5.66 -10.36 -5.66
C GLY A 46 5.19 -8.95 -6.04
N VAL A 47 5.93 -7.89 -5.67
CA VAL A 47 5.62 -6.51 -6.09
C VAL A 47 6.03 -6.28 -7.54
N VAL A 48 7.14 -6.89 -7.98
CA VAL A 48 7.54 -6.88 -9.40
C VAL A 48 6.45 -7.49 -10.27
N GLU A 49 5.92 -8.65 -9.88
CA GLU A 49 4.79 -9.28 -10.57
C GLU A 49 3.53 -8.40 -10.53
N CYS A 50 3.21 -7.81 -9.37
CA CYS A 50 2.04 -6.94 -9.20
C CYS A 50 2.06 -5.75 -10.17
N ILE A 51 3.21 -5.09 -10.35
CA ILE A 51 3.34 -3.92 -11.23
C ILE A 51 3.06 -4.26 -12.68
N THR A 52 3.29 -5.50 -13.12
CA THR A 52 2.96 -5.89 -14.51
C THR A 52 1.46 -5.86 -14.80
N GLN A 53 0.60 -5.94 -13.78
CA GLN A 53 -0.86 -5.98 -13.90
C GLN A 53 -1.55 -4.68 -13.46
N MET A 54 -0.87 -3.87 -12.64
CA MET A 54 -1.45 -2.68 -12.04
C MET A 54 -1.84 -1.58 -13.04
N PRO A 55 -1.12 -1.32 -14.15
CA PRO A 55 -1.50 -0.31 -15.14
C PRO A 55 -2.91 -0.52 -15.70
N ASP A 56 -3.30 -1.77 -15.97
CA ASP A 56 -4.62 -2.10 -16.51
C ASP A 56 -5.73 -1.86 -15.47
N ILE A 57 -5.47 -2.18 -14.21
CA ILE A 57 -6.42 -1.93 -13.11
C ILE A 57 -6.59 -0.42 -12.88
N LEU A 58 -5.50 0.35 -12.91
CA LEU A 58 -5.53 1.81 -12.80
C LEU A 58 -6.32 2.43 -13.96
N ALA A 59 -6.05 2.00 -15.20
CA ALA A 59 -6.77 2.45 -16.38
C ALA A 59 -8.27 2.15 -16.29
N LEU A 60 -8.63 0.95 -15.82
CA LEU A 60 -10.02 0.58 -15.61
C LEU A 60 -10.69 1.44 -14.54
N ALA A 61 -10.06 1.63 -13.38
CA ALA A 61 -10.59 2.47 -12.31
C ALA A 61 -10.82 3.92 -12.79
N ARG A 62 -9.85 4.50 -13.51
CA ARG A 62 -9.96 5.82 -14.16
C ARG A 62 -11.15 5.88 -15.12
N SER A 63 -11.27 4.90 -16.01
CA SER A 63 -12.37 4.84 -17.00
C SER A 63 -13.76 4.73 -16.38
N LYS A 64 -13.85 4.20 -15.15
CA LYS A 64 -15.09 4.03 -14.39
C LYS A 64 -15.34 5.16 -13.39
N GLY A 65 -14.43 6.13 -13.27
CA GLY A 65 -14.53 7.19 -12.27
C GLY A 65 -14.42 6.67 -10.83
N VAL A 66 -13.79 5.51 -10.63
CA VAL A 66 -13.52 4.99 -9.29
C VAL A 66 -12.41 5.83 -8.66
N PRO A 67 -12.60 6.38 -7.45
CA PRO A 67 -11.55 7.13 -6.77
C PRO A 67 -10.29 6.27 -6.58
N ILE A 68 -9.13 6.82 -6.93
CA ILE A 68 -7.82 6.19 -6.74
C ILE A 68 -7.06 6.98 -5.68
N ILE A 69 -6.58 6.27 -4.66
CA ILE A 69 -5.80 6.82 -3.56
C ILE A 69 -4.51 6.02 -3.47
N HIS A 70 -3.39 6.70 -3.74
CA HIS A 70 -2.06 6.11 -3.60
C HIS A 70 -1.52 6.34 -2.20
N THR A 71 -0.68 5.45 -1.73
CA THR A 71 0.10 5.66 -0.52
C THR A 71 1.58 5.60 -0.83
N ARG A 72 2.36 6.33 -0.03
CA ARG A 72 3.81 6.13 0.04
C ARG A 72 4.29 6.25 1.48
N VAL A 73 5.23 5.41 1.85
CA VAL A 73 6.03 5.64 3.03
C VAL A 73 7.09 6.70 2.71
N LEU A 74 7.16 7.75 3.51
CA LEU A 74 8.19 8.78 3.38
C LEU A 74 8.56 9.33 4.76
N TYR A 75 9.86 9.38 5.05
CA TYR A 75 10.39 9.91 6.30
C TYR A 75 11.10 11.24 6.11
N THR A 76 11.17 11.99 7.20
CA THR A 76 11.87 13.27 7.27
C THR A 76 13.35 13.02 7.55
N ALA A 77 14.16 13.12 6.50
CA ALA A 77 15.62 13.06 6.60
C ALA A 77 16.19 14.33 7.27
N PRO A 78 17.38 14.25 7.93
CA PRO A 78 18.22 13.06 8.05
C PRO A 78 17.96 12.21 9.30
N ASN A 79 17.19 12.71 10.27
CA ASN A 79 17.03 12.08 11.59
C ASN A 79 15.89 11.06 11.68
N LEU A 80 14.95 11.04 10.72
CA LEU A 80 13.88 10.04 10.59
C LEU A 80 12.99 9.92 11.84
N GLU A 81 12.85 11.02 12.59
CA GLU A 81 12.14 11.04 13.88
C GLU A 81 10.65 10.71 13.74
N ASP A 82 10.07 11.08 12.61
CA ASP A 82 8.68 10.79 12.25
C ASP A 82 8.42 9.27 12.04
N GLY A 83 9.46 8.46 11.87
CA GLY A 83 9.38 7.00 11.80
C GLY A 83 9.36 6.28 13.15
N GLY A 84 9.58 6.99 14.26
CA GLY A 84 9.43 6.48 15.62
C GLY A 84 10.09 5.11 15.88
N VAL A 85 9.38 4.22 16.57
CA VAL A 85 9.88 2.86 16.86
C VAL A 85 9.91 1.94 15.64
N TRP A 86 9.16 2.28 14.59
CA TRP A 86 9.05 1.45 13.40
C TRP A 86 10.37 1.45 12.61
N ILE A 87 10.98 2.62 12.43
CA ILE A 87 12.33 2.72 11.84
C ILE A 87 13.38 1.96 12.66
N LYS A 88 13.27 1.95 13.99
CA LYS A 88 14.16 1.16 14.85
C LYS A 88 13.99 -0.35 14.63
N LYS A 89 12.77 -0.81 14.36
CA LYS A 89 12.45 -2.23 14.12
C LYS A 89 12.75 -2.67 12.70
N ALA A 90 12.54 -1.80 11.71
CA ALA A 90 12.67 -2.05 10.29
C ALA A 90 13.59 -1.00 9.64
N PRO A 91 14.90 -1.03 9.92
CA PRO A 91 15.86 -0.05 9.40
C PRO A 91 15.99 -0.05 7.87
N VAL A 92 15.52 -1.12 7.21
CA VAL A 92 15.42 -1.23 5.74
C VAL A 92 14.57 -0.11 5.12
N LEU A 93 13.75 0.58 5.92
CA LEU A 93 12.89 1.67 5.47
C LEU A 93 13.59 3.05 5.48
N LYS A 94 14.84 3.15 5.97
CA LYS A 94 15.56 4.42 6.10
C LYS A 94 15.78 5.16 4.77
N ASP A 95 15.75 4.42 3.67
CA ASP A 95 15.98 4.93 2.32
C ASP A 95 14.68 5.46 1.67
N LEU A 96 13.54 5.32 2.35
CA LEU A 96 12.26 5.90 1.93
C LEU A 96 12.19 7.38 2.35
N VAL A 97 13.05 8.19 1.75
CA VAL A 97 13.19 9.64 2.00
C VAL A 97 13.19 10.41 0.68
N LEU A 98 12.84 11.69 0.72
CA LEU A 98 12.75 12.53 -0.48
C LEU A 98 14.09 12.57 -1.23
N GLY A 99 14.03 12.36 -2.56
CA GLY A 99 15.20 12.38 -3.44
C GLY A 99 15.98 11.07 -3.50
N ASN A 100 15.62 10.06 -2.69
CA ASN A 100 16.11 8.70 -2.89
C ASN A 100 15.19 7.97 -3.88
N PRO A 101 15.72 7.36 -4.97
CA PRO A 101 14.92 6.62 -5.93
C PRO A 101 14.01 5.55 -5.31
N TYR A 102 14.42 4.93 -4.20
CA TYR A 102 13.60 3.89 -3.55
C TYR A 102 12.26 4.41 -3.01
N ALA A 103 12.17 5.72 -2.75
CA ALA A 103 10.95 6.39 -2.30
C ALA A 103 10.04 6.87 -3.45
N GLU A 104 10.50 6.79 -4.69
CA GLU A 104 9.74 7.19 -5.86
C GLU A 104 8.78 6.08 -6.30
N PHE A 105 7.67 6.46 -6.93
CA PHE A 105 6.73 5.50 -7.51
C PHE A 105 7.38 4.72 -8.65
N CYS A 106 6.94 3.47 -8.83
CA CYS A 106 7.36 2.66 -9.97
C CYS A 106 6.79 3.22 -11.28
N GLU A 107 7.53 3.00 -12.37
CA GLU A 107 7.10 3.40 -13.71
C GLU A 107 5.78 2.70 -14.12
N GLY A 108 4.86 3.46 -14.69
CA GLY A 108 3.56 2.97 -15.19
C GLY A 108 2.45 2.89 -14.13
N VAL A 109 2.77 3.13 -12.85
CA VAL A 109 1.80 3.12 -11.74
C VAL A 109 1.81 4.41 -10.94
N GLU A 110 2.38 5.47 -11.50
CA GLU A 110 2.45 6.78 -10.86
C GLU A 110 1.04 7.38 -10.67
N PRO A 111 0.85 8.16 -9.58
CA PRO A 111 -0.33 8.98 -9.43
C PRO A 111 -0.48 9.98 -10.58
N GLN A 112 -1.69 10.10 -11.12
CA GLN A 112 -2.05 11.14 -12.09
C GLN A 112 -2.52 12.42 -11.41
N GLU A 113 -2.57 13.53 -12.16
CA GLU A 113 -3.13 14.78 -11.68
C GLU A 113 -4.56 14.59 -11.15
N GLY A 114 -4.81 15.08 -9.93
CA GLY A 114 -6.09 14.94 -9.25
C GLY A 114 -6.27 13.65 -8.43
N GLU A 115 -5.36 12.67 -8.55
CA GLU A 115 -5.36 11.49 -7.68
C GLU A 115 -4.74 11.81 -6.32
N VAL A 116 -5.31 11.27 -5.24
CA VAL A 116 -4.86 11.56 -3.87
C VAL A 116 -3.62 10.72 -3.57
N VAL A 117 -2.59 11.35 -2.99
CA VAL A 117 -1.41 10.66 -2.44
C VAL A 117 -1.35 10.86 -0.93
N ILE A 118 -1.49 9.77 -0.18
CA ILE A 118 -1.33 9.75 1.27
C ILE A 118 0.12 9.40 1.62
N VAL A 119 0.83 10.35 2.23
CA VAL A 119 2.13 10.09 2.85
C VAL A 119 1.93 9.50 4.24
N LYS A 120 2.62 8.41 4.56
CA LYS A 120 2.53 7.71 5.85
C LYS A 120 3.90 7.31 6.38
N GLN A 121 3.99 7.03 7.68
CA GLN A 121 5.23 6.64 8.36
C GLN A 121 5.21 5.18 8.85
N TYR A 122 4.05 4.52 8.78
CA TYR A 122 3.83 3.17 9.32
C TYR A 122 3.21 2.25 8.27
N ALA A 123 3.11 0.96 8.60
CA ALA A 123 2.61 -0.06 7.69
C ALA A 123 1.18 0.24 7.20
N SER A 124 0.24 0.46 8.12
CA SER A 124 -1.15 0.74 7.78
C SER A 124 -1.31 2.11 7.13
N ALA A 125 -2.03 2.15 6.00
CA ALA A 125 -2.41 3.38 5.32
C ALA A 125 -3.37 4.27 6.12
N PHE A 126 -4.00 3.74 7.17
CA PHE A 126 -4.95 4.45 8.02
C PHE A 126 -4.29 5.09 9.26
N PHE A 127 -3.16 4.54 9.71
CA PHE A 127 -2.56 4.93 10.98
C PHE A 127 -1.90 6.31 10.87
N GLY A 128 -2.47 7.30 11.55
CA GLY A 128 -1.94 8.67 11.56
C GLY A 128 -2.12 9.42 10.23
N THR A 129 -3.04 8.99 9.38
CA THR A 129 -3.30 9.62 8.07
C THR A 129 -4.72 10.14 7.95
N SER A 130 -5.02 10.89 6.88
CA SER A 130 -6.38 11.34 6.57
C SER A 130 -7.27 10.27 5.92
N LEU A 131 -6.77 9.05 5.67
CA LEU A 131 -7.45 8.07 4.80
C LEU A 131 -8.88 7.72 5.27
N VAL A 132 -9.09 7.52 6.58
CA VAL A 132 -10.44 7.25 7.13
C VAL A 132 -11.40 8.39 6.78
N ALA A 133 -10.99 9.64 7.06
CA ALA A 133 -11.81 10.82 6.81
C ALA A 133 -12.08 11.01 5.30
N THR A 134 -11.08 10.73 4.46
CA THR A 134 -11.20 10.78 2.99
C THR A 134 -12.24 9.77 2.49
N LEU A 135 -12.15 8.50 2.88
CA LEU A 135 -13.08 7.45 2.45
C LEU A 135 -14.50 7.70 2.96
N ASN A 136 -14.65 8.13 4.21
CA ASN A 136 -15.94 8.50 4.79
C ASN A 136 -16.56 9.69 4.06
N GLY A 137 -15.78 10.72 3.75
CA GLY A 137 -16.25 11.87 2.97
C GLY A 137 -16.67 11.51 1.55
N MET A 138 -16.08 10.47 0.97
CA MET A 138 -16.50 9.90 -0.31
C MET A 138 -17.70 8.96 -0.18
N GLY A 139 -18.04 8.46 1.01
CA GLY A 139 -19.08 7.46 1.21
C GLY A 139 -18.74 6.10 0.59
N VAL A 140 -17.46 5.69 0.67
CA VAL A 140 -16.99 4.38 0.18
C VAL A 140 -17.42 3.27 1.15
N ASP A 141 -17.87 2.13 0.62
CA ASP A 141 -18.34 0.95 1.36
C ASP A 141 -18.00 -0.40 0.69
#